data_AF-A0A959JK80-F1
#
_entry.id   AF-A0A959JK80-F1
#
_cell.length_a   1.000
_cell.length_b   1.000
_cell.length_c   1.000
_cell.angle_alpha   90.00
_cell.angle_beta   90.00
_cell.angle_gamma   90.00
#
_symmetry.space_group_name_H-M   'P 1'
#
loop_
_entity.id
_entity.type
_entity.pdbx_description
1 polymer ?
#
loop_
_entity_poly.entity_id
_entity_poly.type
_entity_poly.pdbx_seq_one_letter_code
_entity_poly.pdbx_strand_id
1 'polypeptide(L)' 'LLVYKNALTPFLVVECKSPQIPIQQKHGDQVFAYREILQSSYVLITNGITHICGKISPDKLDVQFIDYFPELNG' A
#
# COMPACT_ATOMS: atom_id res chain seq x y z
N LEU A 1 1.23 -8.56 -2.30
CA LEU A 1 2.00 -8.98 -1.11
C LEU A 1 1.37 -8.36 0.13
N LEU A 2 1.51 -8.99 1.29
CA LEU A 2 1.02 -8.46 2.56
C LEU A 2 2.12 -8.51 3.60
N VAL A 3 2.40 -7.36 4.22
CA VAL A 3 3.37 -7.22 5.30
C VAL A 3 2.60 -7.00 6.60
N TYR A 4 3.00 -7.73 7.62
CA TYR A 4 2.44 -7.62 8.96
C TYR A 4 3.46 -6.97 9.89
N LYS A 5 2.98 -6.17 10.84
CA LYS A 5 3.74 -5.82 12.04
C LYS A 5 3.52 -6.87 13.13
N ASN A 6 4.01 -6.61 14.33
CA ASN A 6 3.82 -7.45 15.52
C ASN A 6 2.35 -7.93 15.67
N ALA A 7 2.20 -9.13 16.22
CA ALA A 7 0.91 -9.77 16.47
C ALA A 7 0.00 -9.90 15.22
N LEU A 8 0.59 -10.17 14.04
CA LEU A 8 -0.15 -10.36 12.78
C LEU A 8 -1.05 -9.19 12.41
N THR A 9 -0.71 -7.97 12.82
CA THR A 9 -1.49 -6.79 12.43
C THR A 9 -1.11 -6.38 11.00
N PRO A 10 -2.04 -6.33 10.03
CA PRO A 10 -1.77 -5.89 8.67
C PRO A 10 -1.16 -4.49 8.66
N PHE A 11 0.03 -4.36 8.07
CA PHE A 11 0.79 -3.11 8.07
C PHE A 11 0.80 -2.47 6.69
N LEU A 12 1.20 -3.23 5.68
CA LEU A 12 1.33 -2.75 4.30
C LEU A 12 0.80 -3.80 3.34
N VAL A 13 -0.15 -3.41 2.50
CA VAL A 13 -0.57 -4.21 1.33
C VAL A 13 0.09 -3.65 0.07
N VAL A 14 0.60 -4.55 -0.78
CA VAL A 14 1.36 -4.18 -1.97
C VAL A 14 0.73 -4.81 -3.22
N GLU A 15 0.45 -3.98 -4.21
CA GLU A 15 0.11 -4.38 -5.57
C GLU A 15 1.34 -4.24 -6.49
N CYS A 16 1.80 -5.36 -7.05
CA CYS A 16 3.00 -5.41 -7.89
C CYS A 16 2.62 -5.61 -9.37
N LYS A 17 3.25 -4.85 -10.26
CA LYS A 17 3.14 -4.97 -11.72
C LYS A 17 4.48 -5.31 -12.35
N SER A 18 4.46 -5.74 -13.62
CA SER A 18 5.68 -5.94 -14.41
C SER A 18 6.38 -4.60 -14.67
N PRO A 19 7.72 -4.52 -14.74
CA PRO A 19 8.46 -3.26 -14.96
C PRO A 19 8.04 -2.45 -16.18
N GLN A 20 7.59 -3.12 -17.23
CA GLN A 20 7.17 -2.48 -18.48
C GLN A 20 5.74 -1.90 -18.42
N ILE A 21 4.99 -2.17 -17.35
CA ILE A 21 3.62 -1.69 -17.18
C ILE A 21 3.63 -0.40 -16.37
N PRO A 22 3.22 0.75 -16.96
CA PRO A 22 3.08 1.99 -16.21
C PRO A 22 2.02 1.87 -15.13
N ILE A 23 2.27 2.51 -13.97
CA ILE A 23 1.27 2.59 -12.91
C ILE A 23 0.14 3.52 -13.37
N GLN A 24 -1.11 3.07 -13.19
CA GLN A 24 -2.33 3.77 -13.59
C GLN A 24 -3.31 3.79 -12.42
N GLN A 25 -4.26 4.72 -12.45
CA GLN A 25 -5.26 4.90 -11.40
C GLN A 25 -6.03 3.60 -11.07
N LYS A 26 -6.36 2.78 -12.09
CA LYS A 26 -7.03 1.47 -11.91
C LYS A 26 -6.25 0.47 -11.04
N HIS A 27 -4.94 0.61 -10.94
CA HIS A 27 -4.13 -0.23 -10.03
C HIS A 27 -4.31 0.22 -8.58
N GLY A 28 -4.70 1.48 -8.36
CA GLY A 28 -5.17 2.01 -7.09
C GLY A 28 -6.41 1.28 -6.61
N ASP A 29 -7.44 1.16 -7.46
CA ASP A 29 -8.68 0.48 -7.10
C ASP A 29 -8.43 -0.96 -6.59
N GLN A 30 -7.48 -1.66 -7.21
CA GLN A 30 -7.08 -3.01 -6.79
C GLN A 30 -6.46 -3.01 -5.39
N VAL A 31 -5.49 -2.14 -5.11
CA VAL A 31 -4.84 -2.10 -3.78
C VAL A 31 -5.78 -1.62 -2.68
N PHE A 32 -6.68 -0.66 -2.99
CA PHE A 32 -7.67 -0.17 -2.03
C PHE A 32 -8.74 -1.21 -1.71
N ALA A 33 -9.19 -2.02 -2.69
CA ALA A 33 -10.11 -3.12 -2.43
C ALA A 33 -9.52 -4.13 -1.43
N TYR A 34 -8.24 -4.49 -1.57
CA TYR A 34 -7.56 -5.34 -0.58
C TYR A 34 -7.41 -4.66 0.77
N ARG A 35 -7.08 -3.37 0.78
CA ARG A 35 -6.96 -2.58 2.01
C ARG A 35 -8.27 -2.54 2.80
N GLU A 36 -9.43 -2.42 2.14
CA GLU A 36 -10.72 -2.42 2.84
C GLU A 36 -10.99 -3.72 3.60
N ILE A 37 -10.51 -4.85 3.08
CA ILE A 37 -10.64 -6.15 3.74
C ILE A 37 -9.60 -6.30 4.86
N LEU A 38 -8.35 -5.94 4.57
CA LEU A 38 -7.21 -6.20 5.46
C LEU A 38 -6.98 -5.11 6.50
N GLN A 39 -7.55 -3.93 6.29
CA GLN A 39 -7.44 -2.76 7.18
C GLN A 39 -5.98 -2.36 7.46
N SER A 40 -5.11 -2.45 6.44
CA SER A 40 -3.70 -2.08 6.56
C SER A 40 -3.51 -0.57 6.72
N SER A 41 -2.46 -0.18 7.46
CA SER A 41 -2.10 1.23 7.68
C SER A 41 -1.46 1.89 6.46
N TYR A 42 -0.90 1.09 5.55
CA TYR A 42 -0.27 1.56 4.32
C TYR A 42 -0.71 0.73 3.11
N VAL A 43 -0.62 1.37 1.95
CA VAL A 43 -0.76 0.75 0.62
C VAL A 43 0.47 1.10 -0.22
N LEU A 44 0.86 0.19 -1.11
CA LEU A 44 1.92 0.43 -2.09
C LEU A 44 1.52 -0.16 -3.44
N ILE A 45 1.74 0.60 -4.50
CA ILE A 45 1.72 0.11 -5.87
C ILE A 45 3.11 0.27 -6.43
N THR A 46 3.63 -0.78 -7.07
CA THR A 46 4.97 -0.74 -7.67
C THR A 46 5.07 -1.56 -8.94
N ASN A 47 5.91 -1.11 -9.87
CA ASN A 47 6.42 -1.93 -10.97
C ASN A 47 7.93 -2.19 -10.87
N GLY A 48 8.54 -1.93 -9.72
CA GLY A 48 9.99 -2.04 -9.49
C GLY A 48 10.84 -0.87 -9.99
N ILE A 49 10.25 0.09 -10.71
CA ILE A 49 10.92 1.32 -11.18
C ILE A 49 10.24 2.55 -10.56
N THR A 50 8.90 2.54 -10.55
CA THR A 50 8.05 3.56 -9.96
C THR A 50 7.30 2.96 -8.77
N HIS A 51 7.14 3.78 -7.74
CA HIS A 51 6.48 3.41 -6.48
C HIS A 51 5.50 4.52 -6.10
N ILE A 52 4.27 4.13 -5.78
CA ILE A 52 3.26 5.03 -5.21
C ILE A 52 2.88 4.46 -3.86
N CYS A 53 3.27 5.16 -2.79
CA CYS A 53 2.97 4.75 -1.43
C CYS A 53 1.93 5.70 -0.80
N GLY A 54 0.98 5.11 -0.08
CA GLY A 54 -0.07 5.83 0.63
C GLY A 54 -0.11 5.40 2.09
N LYS A 55 -0.18 6.39 2.98
CA LYS A 55 -0.50 6.22 4.40
C LYS A 55 -1.99 6.46 4.59
N ILE A 56 -2.66 5.51 5.24
CA ILE A 56 -4.08 5.65 5.55
C ILE A 56 -4.23 6.45 6.85
N SER A 57 -5.14 7.41 6.85
CA SER A 57 -5.48 8.19 8.04
C SER A 57 -6.04 7.29 9.15
N PRO A 58 -5.93 7.68 10.43
CA PRO A 58 -6.47 6.90 11.54
C PRO A 58 -7.99 6.66 11.47
N ASP A 59 -8.73 7.61 10.92
CA ASP A 59 -10.18 7.51 10.68
C ASP A 59 -10.54 6.66 9.44
N LYS A 60 -9.54 6.22 8.67
CA LYS A 60 -9.65 5.34 7.51
C LYS A 60 -10.38 5.94 6.31
N LEU A 61 -10.59 7.26 6.30
CA LEU A 61 -11.32 7.95 5.23
C LEU A 61 -10.40 8.54 4.17
N ASP A 62 -9.17 8.88 4.55
CA ASP A 62 -8.22 9.58 3.70
C ASP A 62 -6.93 8.78 3.48
N VAL A 63 -6.30 9.09 2.35
CA VAL A 63 -4.97 8.61 2.00
C VAL A 63 -4.03 9.80 1.82
N GLN A 64 -2.91 9.78 2.55
CA GLN A 64 -1.80 10.68 2.34
C GLN A 64 -0.74 9.99 1.49
N PHE A 65 -0.44 10.52 0.30
CA PHE A 65 0.67 10.02 -0.50
C PHE A 65 2.00 10.45 0.11
N ILE A 66 2.94 9.50 0.18
CA ILE A 66 4.25 9.67 0.79
C ILE A 66 5.35 9.19 -0.17
N ASP A 67 6.53 9.80 -0.06
CA ASP A 67 7.71 9.55 -0.90
C ASP A 67 8.75 8.63 -0.24
N TYR A 68 8.40 8.03 0.90
CA TYR A 68 9.22 7.06 1.63
C TYR A 68 8.47 5.74 1.81
N PHE A 69 9.22 4.66 2.05
CA PHE A 69 8.64 3.39 2.48
C PHE A 69 8.45 3.39 4.00
N PRO A 70 7.30 2.90 4.49
CA PRO A 70 7.03 2.90 5.91
C PRO A 70 7.93 1.90 6.64
N GLU A 71 8.55 2.35 7.72
CA GLU A 71 9.41 1.51 8.55
C GLU A 71 8.61 0.59 9.47
N LEU A 72 9.05 -0.66 9.60
CA LEU A 72 8.56 -1.61 10.59
C LEU A 72 9.25 -1.33 11.93
N ASN A 73 8.89 -0.24 12.59
CA ASN A 73 9.35 0.01 13.95
C ASN A 73 8.48 -0.81 14.92
N GLY A 74 9.13 -1.70 15.66
CA GLY A 74 8.53 -2.70 16.57
C GLY A 74 8.06 -2.12 17.89
#